data_AF-A0A3D4UFJ1-F1
#
_entry.id   AF-A0A3D4UFJ1-F1
#
_cell.length_a   1.000
_cell.length_b   1.000
_cell.length_c   1.000
_cell.angle_alpha   90.00
_cell.angle_beta   90.00
_cell.angle_gamma   90.00
#
_symmetry.space_group_name_H-M   'P 1'
#
loop_
_entity.id
_entity.type
_entity.pdbx_description
1 polymer ?
#
loop_
_entity_poly.entity_id
_entity_poly.type
_entity_poly.pdbx_seq_one_letter_code
_entity_poly.pdbx_strand_id
1 'polypeptide(L)' 'MPAPDRPLRLLIVLPSWVGDIVMATPTIRRIRDAMPGIFIGALCRPGMDQLLSGSTLFDELHVFQ' A
#
# COMPACT_ATOMS: atom_id res chain seq x y z
N MET A 1 -4.45 27.16 3.80
CA MET A 1 -3.82 26.31 4.82
C MET A 1 -2.59 25.68 4.21
N PRO A 2 -1.40 25.78 4.82
CA PRO A 2 -0.25 25.01 4.37
C PRO A 2 -0.56 23.51 4.50
N ALA A 3 -0.05 22.70 3.58
CA ALA A 3 -0.16 21.26 3.68
C ALA A 3 0.58 20.78 4.95
N PRO A 4 0.10 19.73 5.63
CA PRO A 4 0.81 19.17 6.77
C PRO A 4 2.22 18.71 6.36
N ASP A 5 3.18 18.82 7.27
CA ASP A 5 4.59 18.45 7.03
C ASP A 5 4.79 16.97 6.69
N ARG A 6 3.77 16.13 6.89
CA ARG A 6 3.75 14.70 6.53
C ARG A 6 2.42 14.33 5.87
N PRO A 7 2.45 13.49 4.82
CA PRO A 7 1.24 13.02 4.18
C PRO A 7 0.40 12.20 5.16
N LEU A 8 -0.87 12.56 5.31
CA LEU A 8 -1.83 11.81 6.12
C LEU A 8 -2.31 10.53 5.42
N ARG A 9 -2.25 10.51 4.09
CA ARG A 9 -2.73 9.42 3.24
C ARG A 9 -1.78 9.18 2.07
N LEU A 10 -1.42 7.92 1.83
CA LEU A 10 -0.57 7.47 0.73
C LEU A 10 -1.33 6.41 -0.08
N LEU A 11 -1.39 6.60 -1.40
CA LEU A 11 -1.85 5.56 -2.32
C LEU A 11 -0.63 4.95 -3.01
N ILE A 12 -0.49 3.63 -2.94
CA ILE A 12 0.55 2.87 -3.62
C ILE A 12 -0.06 2.16 -4.83
N VAL A 13 0.38 2.50 -6.03
CA VAL A 13 0.03 1.75 -7.24
C VAL A 13 0.94 0.52 -7.30
N LEU A 14 0.35 -0.67 -7.11
CA LEU A 14 1.13 -1.89 -7.04
C LEU A 14 1.57 -2.38 -8.43
N PRO A 15 2.72 -3.05 -8.51
CA PRO A 15 3.11 -3.80 -9.70
C PRO A 15 2.04 -4.84 -10.08
N SER A 16 2.05 -5.28 -11.34
CA SER A 16 1.04 -6.23 -11.84
C SER A 16 1.43 -7.71 -11.69
N TRP A 17 2.66 -8.01 -11.26
CA TRP A 17 3.16 -9.38 -11.10
C TRP A 17 3.27 -9.77 -9.62
N VAL A 18 2.93 -11.03 -9.31
CA VAL A 18 2.99 -11.58 -7.95
C VAL A 18 4.37 -11.38 -7.33
N GLY A 19 5.44 -11.73 -8.06
CA GLY A 19 6.82 -11.60 -7.57
C GLY A 19 7.18 -10.17 -7.20
N ASP A 20 6.81 -9.20 -8.04
CA ASP A 20 7.08 -7.78 -7.81
C ASP A 20 6.32 -7.24 -6.60
N ILE A 21 5.06 -7.65 -6.41
CA ILE A 21 4.27 -7.27 -5.23
C ILE A 21 4.91 -7.82 -3.95
N VAL A 22 5.33 -9.09 -3.96
CA VAL A 22 6.03 -9.70 -2.82
C VAL A 22 7.33 -8.93 -2.52
N MET A 23 8.09 -8.57 -3.55
CA MET A 23 9.32 -7.77 -3.41
C MET A 23 9.06 -6.32 -2.97
N ALA A 24 7.87 -5.77 -3.20
CA ALA A 24 7.49 -4.45 -2.72
C ALA A 24 7.15 -4.43 -1.22
N THR A 25 6.75 -5.56 -0.63
CA THR A 25 6.31 -5.62 0.78
C THR A 25 7.33 -5.09 1.81
N PRO A 26 8.67 -5.30 1.68
CA PRO A 26 9.63 -4.75 2.63
C PRO A 26 9.71 -3.22 2.58
N THR A 27 9.61 -2.63 1.39
CA THR A 27 9.56 -1.17 1.21
C THR A 27 8.33 -0.59 1.88
N ILE A 28 7.18 -1.23 1.71
CA ILE A 28 5.89 -0.76 2.26
C ILE A 28 5.89 -0.86 3.79
N ARG A 29 6.44 -1.95 4.34
CA ARG A 29 6.66 -2.07 5.79
C ARG A 29 7.52 -0.95 6.34
N ARG A 30 8.62 -0.63 5.65
CA ARG A 30 9.51 0.47 6.06
C ARG A 30 8.82 1.83 6.01
N ILE A 31 7.90 2.05 5.08
CA ILE A 31 7.06 3.26 5.04
C ILE A 31 6.16 3.32 6.27
N ARG A 32 5.48 2.22 6.61
CA ARG A 32 4.59 2.15 7.79
C ARG A 32 5.35 2.40 9.09
N ASP A 33 6.56 1.85 9.22
CA ASP A 33 7.41 2.05 10.40
C ASP A 33 7.91 3.51 10.50
N ALA A 34 8.23 4.15 9.37
CA ALA A 34 8.76 5.52 9.33
C ALA A 34 7.67 6.60 9.49
N MET A 35 6.40 6.26 9.24
CA MET A 35 5.28 7.20 9.28
C MET A 35 4.15 6.65 10.17
N PRO A 36 4.32 6.63 11.50
CA PRO A 36 3.26 6.16 12.40
C PRO A 36 1.95 6.93 12.21
N GLY A 37 0.83 6.21 12.07
CA GLY A 37 -0.50 6.79 11.88
C GLY A 37 -0.84 7.19 10.44
N ILE A 38 0.04 6.94 9.47
CA ILE A 38 -0.28 7.12 8.05
C ILE A 38 -1.35 6.12 7.59
N PHE A 39 -2.27 6.58 6.75
CA PHE A 39 -3.18 5.71 6.00
C PHE A 39 -2.53 5.30 4.68
N ILE A 40 -2.40 3.99 4.41
CA ILE A 40 -1.83 3.44 3.19
C ILE A 40 -2.90 2.66 2.42
N GLY A 41 -3.38 3.23 1.31
CA GLY A 41 -4.18 2.52 0.32
C GLY A 41 -3.29 1.85 -0.74
N ALA A 42 -3.75 0.74 -1.32
CA ALA A 42 -3.11 0.11 -2.48
C ALA A 42 -4.08 0.02 -3.66
N LEU A 43 -3.61 0.35 -4.87
CA LEU A 43 -4.31 0.09 -6.12
C LEU A 43 -3.72 -1.16 -6.77
N CYS A 44 -4.53 -2.17 -7.06
CA CYS A 44 -4.05 -3.45 -7.60
C CYS A 44 -4.97 -4.05 -8.66
N ARG A 45 -4.42 -4.99 -9.43
CA ARG A 45 -5.15 -5.79 -10.43
C ARG A 45 -5.99 -6.87 -9.73
N PRO A 46 -7.15 -7.28 -10.29
CA PRO A 46 -7.91 -8.41 -9.76
C PRO A 46 -7.05 -9.67 -9.54
N GLY A 47 -7.24 -10.34 -8.40
CA GLY A 47 -6.47 -11.50 -7.96
C GLY A 47 -5.29 -11.14 -7.05
N MET A 48 -4.79 -9.90 -7.10
CA MET A 48 -3.73 -9.44 -6.19
C MET A 48 -4.28 -9.11 -4.80
N ASP A 49 -5.56 -8.77 -4.70
CA ASP A 49 -6.30 -8.63 -3.46
C ASP A 49 -6.27 -9.93 -2.64
N GLN A 50 -6.38 -11.08 -3.29
CA GLN A 50 -6.27 -12.39 -2.63
C GLN A 50 -4.84 -12.67 -2.16
N LEU A 51 -3.84 -12.35 -2.98
CA LEU A 51 -2.43 -12.45 -2.59
C LEU A 51 -2.11 -11.63 -1.33
N LEU A 52 -2.74 -10.46 -1.20
CA LEU A 52 -2.53 -9.52 -0.10
C LEU A 52 -3.48 -9.73 1.08
N SER A 53 -4.36 -10.73 1.00
CA SER A 53 -5.33 -11.01 2.07
C SER A 53 -4.63 -11.31 3.39
N GLY A 54 -5.15 -10.71 4.48
CA GLY A 54 -4.56 -10.82 5.81
C GLY A 54 -3.29 -9.99 6.04
N SER A 55 -2.80 -9.25 5.05
CA SER A 55 -1.69 -8.32 5.24
C SER A 55 -2.09 -7.10 6.06
N THR A 56 -1.23 -6.69 7.00
CA THR A 56 -1.37 -5.43 7.76
C THR A 56 -0.65 -4.25 7.10
N LEU A 57 -0.13 -4.45 5.87
CA LEU A 57 0.63 -3.44 5.16
C LEU A 57 -0.23 -2.32 4.58
N PHE A 58 -1.52 -2.60 4.34
CA PHE A 58 -2.46 -1.66 3.72
C PHE A 58 -3.70 -1.54 4.60
N ASP A 59 -4.25 -0.34 4.67
CA ASP A 59 -5.49 -0.04 5.36
C ASP A 59 -6.70 -0.23 4.41
N GLU A 60 -6.48 -0.09 3.10
CA GLU A 60 -7.50 -0.28 2.08
C GLU A 60 -6.89 -0.81 0.77
N LEU A 61 -7.62 -1.70 0.08
CA LEU A 61 -7.27 -2.20 -1.25
C LEU A 61 -8.32 -1.74 -2.26
N HIS A 62 -7.87 -1.09 -3.31
CA HIS A 62 -8.68 -0.70 -4.47
C HIS A 62 -8.34 -1.63 -5.64
N VAL A 63 -9.33 -2.38 -6.10
CA VAL A 63 -9.19 -3.26 -7.26
C VAL A 63 -9.80 -2.55 -8.46
N PHE A 64 -8.99 -2.26 -9.49
CA PHE A 64 -9.50 -1.66 -10.73
C PHE A 64 -9.99 -2.73 -11.71
N GLN A 65 -10.91 -2.31 -12.58
CA GLN A 65 -11.48 -3.14 -13.66
C GLN A 65 -10.65 -2.98 -14.94
#